data_AF-A0AAJ1X8H7-F1
#
_entry.id   AF-A0AAJ1X8H7-F1
#
_cell.length_a   1.000
_cell.length_b   1.000
_cell.length_c   1.000
_cell.angle_alpha   90.00
_cell.angle_beta   90.00
_cell.angle_gamma   90.00
#
_symmetry.space_group_name_H-M   'P 1'
#
loop_
_entity.id
_entity.type
_entity.pdbx_description
1 polymer ?
#
loop_
_entity_poly.entity_id
_entity_poly.type
_entity_poly.pdbx_seq_one_letter_code
_entity_poly.pdbx_strand_id
1 'polypeptide(L)'
;VEVILDTPSNDYTRKLLAAVPRLRISPDASVSSPDNKAHKTGDLKENRYGAPPSFLAARDVCRTFGTSGLPWPFRKVPPVQALDHVSIELKRGSITGIIGESGSGKTTMGRILTGLQTASAGELLINETGFDLSRRGSRNGLLGRVQMIFQDPSTSLNPRMTIGQTLLEAARFAQNRTGDACRREIDRIMDRLGLARSFVSRHPHQLSGGQKQRVCIARALLARPDIIVADEPTSALDVSVQA
;
A
#
# COMPACT_ATOMS: atom_id res chain seq x y z
N VAL A 1 9.98 11.75 15.43
CA VAL A 1 8.82 10.98 14.91
C VAL A 1 8.13 10.15 16.01
N GLU A 2 8.84 9.66 17.04
CA GLU A 2 8.22 9.07 18.26
C GLU A 2 7.28 10.04 19.01
N VAL A 3 7.62 11.33 19.03
CA VAL A 3 6.88 12.35 19.81
C VAL A 3 5.42 12.52 19.37
N ILE A 4 5.04 12.20 18.13
CA ILE A 4 3.69 12.51 17.60
C ILE A 4 2.67 11.39 17.89
N LEU A 5 3.11 10.13 17.94
CA LEU A 5 2.21 8.99 18.13
C LEU A 5 2.11 8.56 19.60
N ASP A 6 3.20 8.67 20.36
CA ASP A 6 3.22 8.29 21.77
C ASP A 6 2.85 9.47 22.70
N THR A 7 3.06 10.72 22.25
CA THR A 7 2.76 11.95 23.01
C THR A 7 2.21 13.10 22.14
N PRO A 8 1.07 12.91 21.44
CA PRO A 8 0.48 13.93 20.57
C PRO A 8 0.15 15.25 21.32
N SER A 9 0.81 16.34 20.95
CA SER A 9 0.59 17.68 21.51
C SER A 9 -0.74 18.30 21.07
N ASN A 10 -1.21 17.98 19.86
CA ASN A 10 -2.45 18.53 19.29
C ASN A 10 -3.71 17.75 19.72
N ASP A 11 -4.73 18.47 20.20
CA ASP A 11 -6.02 17.91 20.65
C ASP A 11 -6.76 17.13 19.55
N TYR A 12 -6.65 17.56 18.29
CA TYR A 12 -7.26 16.85 17.15
C TYR A 12 -6.60 15.47 16.96
N THR A 13 -5.28 15.41 16.99
CA THR A 13 -4.52 14.15 16.87
C THR A 13 -4.80 13.21 18.05
N ARG A 14 -4.96 13.74 19.27
CA ARG A 14 -5.39 12.96 20.45
C ARG A 14 -6.76 12.32 20.27
N LYS A 15 -7.76 13.08 19.80
CA LYS A 15 -9.10 12.56 19.54
C LYS A 15 -9.12 11.49 18.45
N LEU A 16 -8.34 11.70 17.38
CA LEU A 16 -8.23 10.73 16.29
C LEU A 16 -7.60 9.42 16.76
N LEU A 17 -6.47 9.47 17.49
CA LEU A 17 -5.79 8.28 18.01
C LEU A 17 -6.62 7.52 19.05
N ALA A 18 -7.44 8.21 19.85
CA ALA A 18 -8.36 7.58 20.80
C ALA A 18 -9.50 6.81 20.11
N ALA A 19 -9.87 7.21 18.89
CA ALA A 19 -10.97 6.59 18.13
C ALA A 19 -10.55 5.35 17.31
N VAL A 20 -9.24 5.07 17.18
CA VAL A 20 -8.75 3.93 16.39
C VAL A 20 -8.83 2.62 17.20
N PRO A 21 -9.58 1.60 16.75
CA PRO A 21 -9.56 0.27 17.35
C PRO A 21 -8.15 -0.32 17.26
N ARG A 22 -7.51 -0.56 18.40
CA ARG A 22 -6.15 -1.15 18.44
C ARG A 22 -6.22 -2.63 18.12
N LEU A 23 -6.05 -2.98 16.85
CA LEU A 23 -5.77 -4.35 16.42
C LEU A 23 -4.38 -4.75 16.95
N ARG A 24 -4.35 -5.58 18.00
CA ARG A 24 -3.14 -6.26 18.45
C ARG A 24 -2.74 -7.28 17.38
N ILE A 25 -1.78 -6.91 16.54
CA ILE A 25 -1.05 -7.89 15.74
C ILE A 25 0.02 -8.45 16.67
N SER A 26 -0.24 -9.61 17.29
CA SER A 26 0.78 -10.34 18.04
C SER A 26 1.82 -10.87 17.04
N PRO A 27 3.09 -10.45 17.15
CA PRO A 27 4.17 -11.04 16.38
C PRO A 27 4.63 -12.25 17.17
N ASP A 28 3.95 -13.39 17.07
CA ASP A 28 4.53 -14.72 17.31
C ASP A 28 3.49 -15.81 17.10
N ALA A 29 3.65 -16.52 15.99
CA ALA A 29 3.07 -17.85 15.79
C ALA A 29 4.17 -18.74 15.20
N SER A 30 5.18 -19.02 16.01
CA SER A 30 6.06 -20.17 15.81
C SER A 30 5.85 -21.18 16.94
N VAL A 31 5.74 -22.43 16.52
CA VAL A 31 5.45 -23.64 17.27
C VAL A 31 6.57 -23.95 18.29
N SER A 32 6.23 -24.14 19.57
CA SER A 32 6.65 -25.29 20.41
C SER A 32 6.14 -25.17 21.86
N SER A 33 5.61 -26.27 22.39
CA SER A 33 5.07 -26.46 23.75
C SER A 33 6.19 -26.64 24.83
N PRO A 34 5.88 -27.01 26.10
CA PRO A 34 6.10 -26.17 27.27
C PRO A 34 7.25 -26.66 28.19
N ASP A 35 7.97 -25.75 28.85
CA ASP A 35 8.30 -25.90 30.28
C ASP A 35 9.10 -24.74 30.90
N ASN A 36 8.72 -24.44 32.14
CA ASN A 36 9.45 -23.85 33.27
C ASN A 36 10.00 -22.40 33.27
N LYS A 37 9.30 -21.61 34.10
CA LYS A 37 9.78 -20.84 35.28
C LYS A 37 10.67 -19.62 35.10
N ALA A 38 10.00 -18.48 35.28
CA ALA A 38 10.30 -17.42 36.25
C ALA A 38 11.78 -17.12 36.56
N HIS A 39 12.29 -16.01 36.02
CA HIS A 39 13.32 -15.21 36.68
C HIS A 39 13.08 -13.71 36.54
N LYS A 40 13.38 -13.03 37.65
CA LYS A 40 13.05 -11.65 38.01
C LYS A 40 13.85 -10.62 37.21
N THR A 41 13.19 -9.46 37.11
CA THR A 41 13.66 -8.09 36.92
C THR A 41 15.14 -7.87 37.25
N GLY A 42 15.91 -7.43 36.26
CA GLY A 42 17.26 -6.92 36.40
C GLY A 42 17.53 -5.93 35.26
N ASP A 43 17.95 -4.72 35.65
CA ASP A 43 18.23 -3.57 34.82
C ASP A 43 18.97 -3.91 33.52
N LEU A 44 18.34 -3.61 32.38
CA LEU A 44 19.01 -3.55 31.09
C LEU A 44 19.09 -2.09 30.65
N LYS A 45 20.27 -1.53 30.93
CA LYS A 45 20.84 -0.29 30.41
C LYS A 45 20.38 -0.01 28.98
N GLU A 46 19.94 1.22 28.75
CA GLU A 46 19.69 1.82 27.44
C GLU A 46 20.80 1.48 26.45
N ASN A 47 20.54 0.46 25.63
CA ASN A 47 21.35 0.17 24.48
C ASN A 47 20.84 1.08 23.37
N ARG A 48 21.59 2.15 23.08
CA ARG A 48 21.39 3.02 21.91
C ARG A 48 21.69 2.22 20.64
N TYR A 49 20.88 1.22 20.34
CA TYR A 49 20.79 0.67 18.99
C TYR A 49 20.03 1.69 18.16
N GLY A 50 20.70 2.25 17.16
CA GLY A 50 20.08 3.13 16.17
C GLY A 50 18.78 2.52 15.65
N ALA A 51 17.79 3.38 15.39
CA ALA A 51 16.49 2.95 14.89
C ALA A 51 16.67 1.92 13.75
N PRO A 52 15.89 0.82 13.74
CA PRO A 52 16.01 -0.19 12.70
C PRO A 52 15.93 0.49 11.33
N PRO A 53 16.80 0.10 10.37
CA PRO A 53 16.92 0.80 9.10
C PRO A 53 15.57 0.86 8.39
N SER A 54 15.25 2.03 7.83
CA SER A 54 14.05 2.23 7.02
C SER A 54 14.06 1.23 5.86
N PHE A 55 12.98 0.46 5.71
CA PHE A 55 12.84 -0.47 4.59
C PHE A 55 12.54 0.28 3.28
N LEU A 56 11.72 1.33 3.34
CA LEU A 56 11.58 2.30 2.27
C LEU A 56 11.89 3.69 2.82
N ALA A 57 12.65 4.48 2.07
CA ALA A 57 12.86 5.90 2.32
C ALA A 57 12.66 6.65 1.01
N ALA A 58 11.69 7.57 0.98
CA ALA A 58 11.57 8.55 -0.09
C ALA A 58 11.90 9.92 0.50
N ARG A 59 12.84 10.64 -0.10
CA ARG A 59 13.36 11.91 0.44
C ARG A 59 13.25 13.02 -0.57
N ASP A 60 12.85 14.18 -0.08
CA ASP A 60 12.71 15.44 -0.82
C ASP A 60 11.92 15.28 -2.13
N VAL A 61 10.86 14.47 -2.09
CA VAL A 61 10.03 14.18 -3.25
C VAL A 61 9.22 15.42 -3.63
N CYS A 62 9.44 15.90 -4.85
CA CYS A 62 8.70 17.02 -5.41
C CYS A 62 7.86 16.57 -6.60
N ARG A 63 6.69 17.18 -6.79
CA ARG A 63 5.87 16.97 -7.99
C ARG A 63 5.08 18.21 -8.32
N THR A 64 5.28 18.70 -9.54
CA THR A 64 4.49 19.80 -10.11
C THR A 64 3.76 19.29 -11.34
N PHE A 65 2.46 19.56 -11.41
CA PHE A 65 1.66 19.29 -12.62
C PHE A 65 1.58 20.56 -13.45
N GLY A 66 2.09 20.48 -14.68
CA GLY A 66 1.85 21.49 -15.70
C GLY A 66 0.43 21.36 -16.25
N THR A 67 -0.20 22.49 -16.57
CA THR A 67 -1.48 22.48 -17.27
C THR A 67 -1.24 22.26 -18.76
N SER A 68 -1.37 21.01 -19.21
CA SER A 68 -1.47 20.69 -20.64
C SER A 68 -2.88 21.06 -21.13
N GLY A 69 -3.08 22.34 -21.46
CA GLY A 69 -4.28 22.85 -22.12
C GLY A 69 -3.90 23.64 -23.37
N LEU A 70 -4.72 23.54 -24.42
CA LEU A 70 -4.60 24.37 -25.63
C LEU A 70 -4.51 25.85 -25.19
N PRO A 71 -3.59 26.67 -25.74
CA PRO A 71 -3.50 28.08 -25.39
C PRO A 71 -4.77 28.80 -25.86
N TRP A 72 -5.76 28.90 -24.98
CA TRP A 72 -6.87 29.82 -25.17
C TRP A 72 -6.35 31.23 -24.85
N PRO A 73 -6.63 32.26 -25.67
CA PRO A 73 -5.88 33.52 -25.69
C PRO A 73 -5.89 34.35 -24.39
N PHE A 74 -6.62 33.93 -23.34
CA PHE A 74 -6.78 34.73 -22.12
C PHE A 74 -6.61 33.97 -20.79
N ARG A 75 -6.12 32.72 -20.76
CA ARG A 75 -5.93 32.03 -19.46
C ARG A 75 -4.76 31.05 -19.43
N LYS A 76 -3.59 31.51 -18.97
CA LYS A 76 -2.53 30.65 -18.46
C LYS A 76 -2.96 30.16 -17.06
N VAL A 77 -3.24 28.89 -16.92
CA VAL A 77 -3.45 28.29 -15.59
C VAL A 77 -2.06 28.07 -14.97
N PRO A 78 -1.79 28.56 -13.75
CA PRO A 78 -0.49 28.35 -13.12
C PRO A 78 -0.28 26.86 -12.81
N PRO A 79 0.97 26.38 -12.83
CA PRO A 79 1.28 25.01 -12.46
C PRO A 79 0.89 24.75 -11.00
N VAL A 80 0.45 23.52 -10.72
CA VAL A 80 0.05 23.11 -9.36
C VAL A 80 1.15 22.26 -8.77
N GLN A 81 1.75 22.74 -7.67
CA GLN A 81 2.70 21.98 -6.88
C GLN A 81 1.93 21.00 -5.99
N ALA A 82 1.98 19.71 -6.34
CA ALA A 82 1.28 18.65 -5.62
C ALA A 82 2.12 18.04 -4.50
N LEU A 83 3.44 18.09 -4.59
CA LEU A 83 4.37 17.72 -3.53
C LEU A 83 5.53 18.72 -3.50
N ASP A 84 5.89 19.16 -2.30
CA ASP A 84 6.97 20.10 -2.02
C ASP A 84 7.91 19.50 -0.97
N HIS A 85 9.09 19.03 -1.41
CA HIS A 85 10.14 18.44 -0.57
C HIS A 85 9.62 17.43 0.48
N VAL A 86 8.73 16.53 0.05
CA VAL A 86 8.07 15.58 0.97
C VAL A 86 8.97 14.37 1.21
N SER A 87 9.22 14.05 2.47
CA SER A 87 10.00 12.89 2.90
C SER A 87 9.17 11.91 3.72
N ILE A 88 9.28 10.61 3.43
CA ILE A 88 8.62 9.54 4.19
C ILE A 88 9.54 8.33 4.36
N GLU A 89 9.45 7.70 5.51
CA GLU A 89 10.14 6.44 5.82
C GLU A 89 9.13 5.38 6.29
N LEU A 90 9.37 4.14 5.87
CA LEU A 90 8.57 2.97 6.23
C LEU A 90 9.50 1.89 6.79
N LYS A 91 9.15 1.36 7.96
CA LYS A 91 9.85 0.21 8.56
C LYS A 91 9.25 -1.10 8.04
N ARG A 92 10.07 -2.14 7.92
CA ARG A 92 9.59 -3.48 7.53
C ARG A 92 8.57 -3.98 8.56
N GLY A 93 7.45 -4.53 8.08
CA GLY A 93 6.38 -5.09 8.92
C GLY A 93 5.51 -4.06 9.63
N SER A 94 5.70 -2.76 9.36
CA SER A 94 4.85 -1.69 9.91
C SER A 94 3.75 -1.27 8.93
N ILE A 95 2.71 -0.64 9.48
CA ILE A 95 1.68 0.06 8.71
C ILE A 95 1.89 1.56 8.96
N THR A 96 2.13 2.32 7.89
CA THR A 96 2.23 3.79 7.94
C THR A 96 1.01 4.42 7.31
N GLY A 97 0.31 5.26 8.06
CA GLY A 97 -0.82 6.05 7.57
C GLY A 97 -0.38 7.43 7.08
N ILE A 98 -0.87 7.85 5.92
CA ILE A 98 -0.73 9.23 5.42
C ILE A 98 -2.09 9.91 5.53
N ILE A 99 -2.18 10.96 6.34
CA ILE A 99 -3.41 11.73 6.58
C ILE A 99 -3.23 13.17 6.13
N GLY A 100 -4.33 13.81 5.74
CA GLY A 100 -4.33 15.19 5.25
C GLY A 100 -5.62 15.52 4.49
N GLU A 101 -5.87 16.79 4.24
CA GLU A 101 -7.07 17.27 3.53
C GLU A 101 -7.13 16.79 2.08
N SER A 102 -8.32 16.84 1.47
CA SER A 102 -8.46 16.57 0.03
C SER A 102 -7.56 17.50 -0.78
N GLY A 103 -6.84 16.96 -1.76
CA GLY A 103 -5.88 17.73 -2.55
C GLY A 103 -4.48 17.89 -1.94
N SER A 104 -4.22 17.41 -0.71
CA SER A 104 -2.91 17.54 -0.05
C SER A 104 -1.77 16.67 -0.63
N GLY A 105 -1.98 16.03 -1.79
CA GLY A 105 -0.95 15.22 -2.46
C GLY A 105 -0.82 13.75 -2.03
N LYS A 106 -1.68 13.23 -1.13
CA LYS A 106 -1.62 11.82 -0.63
C LYS A 106 -1.62 10.79 -1.77
N THR A 107 -2.63 10.83 -2.63
CA THR A 107 -2.74 9.95 -3.79
C THR A 107 -1.58 10.14 -4.77
N THR A 108 -1.09 11.37 -4.93
CA THR A 108 0.08 11.67 -5.76
C THR A 108 1.33 10.98 -5.22
N MET A 109 1.58 11.07 -3.91
CA MET A 109 2.68 10.40 -3.23
C MET A 109 2.58 8.88 -3.40
N GLY A 110 1.41 8.29 -3.12
CA GLY A 110 1.18 6.86 -3.29
C GLY A 110 1.47 6.37 -4.71
N ARG A 111 1.02 7.11 -5.73
CA ARG A 111 1.27 6.78 -7.16
C ARG A 111 2.74 6.91 -7.55
N ILE A 112 3.48 7.83 -6.96
CA ILE A 112 4.93 7.97 -7.18
C ILE A 112 5.66 6.77 -6.57
N LEU A 113 5.35 6.42 -5.33
CA LEU A 113 5.95 5.27 -4.63
C LEU A 113 5.68 3.93 -5.33
N THR A 114 4.55 3.81 -6.05
CA THR A 114 4.21 2.61 -6.85
C THR A 114 4.74 2.69 -8.29
N GLY A 115 5.41 3.78 -8.67
CA GLY A 115 5.92 3.96 -10.03
C GLY A 115 4.86 4.23 -11.10
N LEU A 116 3.63 4.55 -10.69
CA LEU A 116 2.51 4.92 -11.56
C LEU A 116 2.52 6.39 -11.95
N GLN A 117 3.35 7.19 -11.29
CA GLN A 117 3.58 8.58 -11.62
C GLN A 117 5.06 8.93 -11.37
N THR A 118 5.59 9.93 -12.06
CA THR A 118 6.96 10.38 -11.86
C THR A 118 7.04 11.49 -10.83
N ALA A 119 8.18 11.60 -10.15
CA ALA A 119 8.56 12.79 -9.37
C ALA A 119 9.34 13.77 -10.26
N SER A 120 9.29 15.05 -9.90
CA SER A 120 10.10 16.10 -10.50
C SER A 120 11.48 16.20 -9.84
N ALA A 121 11.58 15.82 -8.57
CA ALA A 121 12.82 15.71 -7.81
C ALA A 121 12.63 14.70 -6.65
N GLY A 122 13.74 14.36 -5.99
CA GLY A 122 13.78 13.46 -4.83
C GLY A 122 14.34 12.09 -5.14
N GLU A 123 14.60 11.32 -4.10
CA GLU A 123 15.14 9.96 -4.16
C GLU A 123 14.18 8.94 -3.56
N LEU A 124 14.23 7.70 -4.07
CA LEU A 124 13.53 6.55 -3.48
C LEU A 124 14.53 5.42 -3.26
N LEU A 125 14.59 4.95 -2.03
CA LEU A 125 15.36 3.80 -1.59
C LEU A 125 14.41 2.72 -1.09
N ILE A 126 14.57 1.48 -1.54
CA ILE A 126 13.91 0.30 -0.95
C ILE A 126 14.99 -0.72 -0.66
N ASN A 127 15.13 -1.10 0.61
CA ASN A 127 16.18 -1.99 1.08
C ASN A 127 17.57 -1.54 0.59
N GLU A 128 17.87 -0.25 0.78
CA GLU A 128 19.12 0.42 0.37
C GLU A 128 19.37 0.46 -1.15
N THR A 129 18.45 -0.09 -1.96
CA THR A 129 18.52 -0.01 -3.42
C THR A 129 17.81 1.24 -3.91
N GLY A 130 18.50 2.07 -4.71
CA GLY A 130 17.92 3.28 -5.30
C GLY A 130 17.02 2.99 -6.51
N PHE A 131 15.93 3.74 -6.64
CA PHE A 131 14.98 3.67 -7.75
C PHE A 131 14.77 5.05 -8.38
N ASP A 132 14.77 5.12 -9.71
CA ASP A 132 14.63 6.37 -10.46
C ASP A 132 13.15 6.81 -10.54
N LEU A 133 12.78 7.78 -9.70
CA LEU A 133 11.44 8.36 -9.65
C LEU A 133 11.09 9.22 -10.87
N SER A 134 12.05 9.60 -11.71
CA SER A 134 11.77 10.33 -12.96
C SER A 134 11.20 9.42 -14.04
N ARG A 135 11.29 8.10 -13.86
CA ARG A 135 10.80 7.08 -14.80
C ARG A 135 9.50 6.44 -14.31
N ARG A 136 8.66 6.00 -15.26
CA ARG A 136 7.37 5.33 -14.99
C ARG A 136 7.41 3.87 -15.44
N GLY A 137 6.58 3.03 -14.80
CA GLY A 137 6.33 1.66 -15.22
C GLY A 137 7.56 0.76 -15.09
N SER A 138 7.79 -0.14 -16.03
CA SER A 138 8.89 -1.13 -15.91
C SER A 138 10.29 -0.49 -15.82
N ARG A 139 10.44 0.74 -16.33
CA ARG A 139 11.71 1.45 -16.38
C ARG A 139 12.19 1.98 -15.03
N ASN A 140 11.33 2.03 -14.01
CA ASN A 140 11.73 2.43 -12.67
C ASN A 140 12.03 1.24 -11.75
N GLY A 141 11.83 -0.02 -12.17
CA GLY A 141 12.15 -1.20 -11.37
C GLY A 141 11.20 -1.50 -10.19
N LEU A 142 10.14 -0.72 -10.00
CA LEU A 142 9.19 -0.89 -8.87
C LEU A 142 8.05 -1.89 -9.17
N LEU A 143 7.82 -2.21 -10.45
CA LEU A 143 6.77 -3.16 -10.84
C LEU A 143 6.96 -4.52 -10.15
N GLY A 144 5.89 -5.04 -9.54
CA GLY A 144 5.90 -6.29 -8.78
C GLY A 144 6.37 -6.13 -7.33
N ARG A 145 7.34 -5.23 -7.05
CA ARG A 145 7.83 -4.96 -5.69
C ARG A 145 6.86 -4.11 -4.88
N VAL A 146 6.29 -3.09 -5.49
CA VAL A 146 5.29 -2.21 -4.87
C VAL A 146 3.96 -2.42 -5.58
N GLN A 147 2.90 -2.73 -4.83
CA GLN A 147 1.56 -2.91 -5.39
C GLN A 147 0.60 -1.85 -4.85
N MET A 148 -0.25 -1.33 -5.73
CA MET A 148 -1.28 -0.36 -5.36
C MET A 148 -2.64 -1.02 -5.28
N ILE A 149 -3.36 -0.75 -4.19
CA ILE A 149 -4.80 -0.99 -4.06
C ILE A 149 -5.48 0.37 -4.20
N PHE A 150 -6.25 0.55 -5.27
CA PHE A 150 -6.93 1.81 -5.58
C PHE A 150 -8.25 1.94 -4.81
N GLN A 151 -8.69 3.19 -4.63
CA GLN A 151 -9.93 3.58 -3.96
C GLN A 151 -11.17 2.91 -4.56
N ASP A 152 -11.33 2.90 -5.89
CA ASP A 152 -12.42 2.19 -6.57
C ASP A 152 -11.93 0.87 -7.21
N PRO A 153 -12.34 -0.28 -6.65
CA PRO A 153 -12.04 -1.58 -7.24
C PRO A 153 -12.50 -1.73 -8.69
N SER A 154 -13.63 -1.12 -9.06
CA SER A 154 -14.27 -1.28 -10.37
C SER A 154 -13.43 -0.67 -11.49
N THR A 155 -12.82 0.50 -11.26
CA THR A 155 -11.90 1.13 -12.23
C THR A 155 -10.56 0.42 -12.32
N SER A 156 -10.16 -0.31 -11.28
CA SER A 156 -8.87 -1.00 -11.27
C SER A 156 -8.88 -2.38 -11.95
N LEU A 157 -10.05 -2.99 -12.17
CA LEU A 157 -10.20 -4.29 -12.82
C LEU A 157 -10.52 -4.13 -14.31
N ASN A 158 -9.92 -4.96 -15.16
CA ASN A 158 -10.23 -4.97 -16.58
C ASN A 158 -11.58 -5.67 -16.82
N PRO A 159 -12.63 -4.97 -17.32
CA PRO A 159 -13.96 -5.56 -17.47
C PRO A 159 -14.01 -6.69 -18.50
N ARG A 160 -13.03 -6.77 -19.40
CA ARG A 160 -12.92 -7.83 -20.43
C ARG A 160 -12.26 -9.10 -19.92
N MET A 161 -11.64 -9.06 -18.75
CA MET A 161 -10.98 -10.22 -18.16
C MET A 161 -11.90 -10.88 -17.13
N THR A 162 -11.80 -12.20 -17.00
CA THR A 162 -12.40 -12.89 -15.85
C THR A 162 -11.56 -12.63 -14.59
N ILE A 163 -12.15 -12.89 -13.42
CA ILE A 163 -11.42 -12.83 -12.15
C ILE A 163 -10.22 -13.78 -12.18
N GLY A 164 -10.41 -14.99 -12.72
CA GLY A 164 -9.34 -15.97 -12.89
C GLY A 164 -8.18 -15.45 -13.72
N GLN A 165 -8.47 -14.84 -14.88
CA GLN A 165 -7.45 -14.23 -15.74
C GLN A 165 -6.69 -13.11 -15.03
N THR A 166 -7.41 -12.26 -14.29
CA THR A 166 -6.82 -11.15 -13.53
C THR A 166 -5.88 -11.64 -12.43
N LEU A 167 -6.30 -12.65 -11.66
CA LEU A 167 -5.49 -13.24 -10.60
C LEU A 167 -4.29 -14.02 -11.18
N LEU A 168 -4.48 -14.71 -12.30
CA LEU A 168 -3.43 -15.42 -13.01
C LEU A 168 -2.35 -14.47 -13.53
N GLU A 169 -2.71 -13.31 -14.08
CA GLU A 169 -1.74 -12.30 -14.52
C GLU A 169 -0.86 -11.84 -13.34
N ALA A 170 -1.47 -11.50 -12.21
CA ALA A 170 -0.73 -11.06 -11.03
C ALA A 170 0.16 -12.17 -10.45
N ALA A 171 -0.34 -13.41 -10.40
CA ALA A 171 0.43 -14.54 -9.91
C ALA A 171 1.62 -14.91 -10.82
N ARG A 172 1.55 -14.61 -12.12
CA ARG A 172 2.67 -14.77 -13.07
C ARG A 172 3.78 -13.75 -12.86
N PHE A 173 3.48 -12.57 -12.31
CA PHE A 173 4.51 -11.58 -11.94
C PHE A 173 5.41 -12.07 -10.80
N ALA A 174 4.88 -12.90 -9.90
CA ALA A 174 5.68 -13.55 -8.88
C ALA A 174 6.55 -14.65 -9.50
N GLN A 175 7.86 -14.41 -9.53
CA GLN A 175 8.90 -15.22 -10.18
C GLN A 175 8.62 -16.75 -10.15
N ASN A 176 8.55 -17.33 -11.35
CA ASN A 176 8.65 -18.76 -11.67
C ASN A 176 7.50 -19.70 -11.31
N ARG A 177 6.28 -19.20 -11.10
CA ARG A 177 5.10 -20.09 -10.92
C ARG A 177 4.33 -20.26 -12.21
N THR A 178 4.43 -21.46 -12.79
CA THR A 178 3.64 -21.88 -13.95
C THR A 178 2.71 -23.03 -13.60
N GLY A 179 1.68 -23.24 -14.43
CA GLY A 179 0.75 -24.36 -14.30
C GLY A 179 0.05 -24.43 -12.93
N ASP A 180 0.03 -25.63 -12.35
CA ASP A 180 -0.74 -25.95 -11.15
C ASP A 180 -0.28 -25.19 -9.90
N ALA A 181 0.99 -24.80 -9.82
CA ALA A 181 1.50 -24.03 -8.69
C ALA A 181 0.81 -22.66 -8.59
N CYS A 182 0.54 -22.03 -9.74
CA CYS A 182 -0.16 -20.77 -9.82
C CYS A 182 -1.64 -20.94 -9.43
N ARG A 183 -2.31 -21.97 -9.97
CA ARG A 183 -3.71 -22.28 -9.64
C ARG A 183 -3.91 -22.55 -8.16
N ARG A 184 -3.02 -23.33 -7.52
CA ARG A 184 -3.06 -23.59 -6.08
C ARG A 184 -2.91 -22.32 -5.25
N GLU A 185 -2.07 -21.38 -5.67
CA GLU A 185 -1.92 -20.11 -4.95
C GLU A 185 -3.16 -19.23 -5.11
N ILE A 186 -3.76 -19.19 -6.31
CA ILE A 186 -5.02 -18.50 -6.56
C ILE A 186 -6.13 -19.07 -5.66
N ASP A 187 -6.26 -20.40 -5.60
CA ASP A 187 -7.24 -21.05 -4.73
C ASP A 187 -7.00 -20.68 -3.26
N ARG A 188 -5.75 -20.73 -2.79
CA ARG A 188 -5.40 -20.35 -1.41
C ARG A 188 -5.73 -18.91 -1.08
N ILE A 189 -5.41 -17.96 -1.97
CA ILE A 189 -5.68 -16.54 -1.71
C ILE A 189 -7.19 -16.26 -1.74
N MET A 190 -7.93 -16.94 -2.63
CA MET A 190 -9.39 -16.85 -2.68
C MET A 190 -10.01 -17.37 -1.39
N ASP A 191 -9.60 -18.55 -0.92
CA ASP A 191 -10.07 -19.13 0.34
C ASP A 191 -9.75 -18.19 1.53
N ARG A 192 -8.52 -17.66 1.60
CA ARG A 192 -8.10 -16.72 2.66
C ARG A 192 -8.89 -15.42 2.68
N LEU A 193 -9.43 -14.98 1.54
CA LEU A 193 -10.23 -13.75 1.42
C LEU A 193 -11.73 -14.03 1.38
N GLY A 194 -12.16 -15.29 1.55
CA GLY A 194 -13.57 -15.68 1.51
C GLY A 194 -14.22 -15.46 0.14
N LEU A 195 -13.47 -15.62 -0.94
CA LEU A 195 -13.98 -15.59 -2.31
C LEU A 195 -14.28 -17.02 -2.77
N ALA A 196 -15.50 -17.26 -3.24
CA ALA A 196 -15.86 -18.57 -3.78
C ALA A 196 -15.05 -18.87 -5.05
N ARG A 197 -14.50 -20.08 -5.17
CA ARG A 197 -13.71 -20.51 -6.36
C ARG A 197 -14.50 -20.42 -7.67
N SER A 198 -15.83 -20.50 -7.61
CA SER A 198 -16.70 -20.28 -8.78
C SER A 198 -16.62 -18.86 -9.35
N PHE A 199 -16.02 -17.90 -8.63
CA PHE A 199 -15.81 -16.55 -9.14
C PHE A 199 -14.72 -16.46 -10.21
N VAL A 200 -13.84 -17.46 -10.31
CA VAL A 200 -12.74 -17.50 -11.30
C VAL A 200 -13.26 -17.33 -12.74
N SER A 201 -14.44 -17.88 -13.06
CA SER A 201 -15.07 -17.77 -14.38
C SER A 201 -15.92 -16.51 -14.57
N ARG A 202 -16.13 -15.73 -13.51
CA ARG A 202 -16.95 -14.50 -13.56
C ARG A 202 -16.14 -13.31 -14.05
N HIS A 203 -16.84 -12.31 -14.58
CA HIS A 203 -16.33 -11.00 -14.90
C HIS A 203 -16.56 -10.01 -13.74
N PRO A 204 -15.79 -8.91 -13.65
CA PRO A 204 -15.93 -7.92 -12.58
C PRO A 204 -17.36 -7.39 -12.38
N HIS A 205 -18.12 -7.17 -13.45
CA HIS A 205 -19.49 -6.66 -13.37
C HIS A 205 -20.48 -7.64 -12.70
N GLN A 206 -20.11 -8.91 -12.51
CA GLN A 206 -20.92 -9.94 -11.86
C GLN A 206 -20.62 -10.10 -10.36
N LEU A 207 -19.77 -9.24 -9.80
CA LEU A 207 -19.37 -9.24 -8.38
C LEU A 207 -19.90 -7.99 -7.67
N SER A 208 -20.21 -8.13 -6.38
CA SER A 208 -20.51 -6.98 -5.51
C SER A 208 -19.28 -6.09 -5.31
N GLY A 209 -19.47 -4.86 -4.82
CA GLY A 209 -18.36 -3.94 -4.52
C GLY A 209 -17.31 -4.55 -3.59
N GLY A 210 -17.74 -5.11 -2.46
CA GLY A 210 -16.85 -5.78 -1.51
C GLY A 210 -16.17 -7.03 -2.07
N GLN A 211 -16.81 -7.77 -2.97
CA GLN A 211 -16.17 -8.89 -3.68
C GLN A 211 -15.08 -8.39 -4.63
N LYS A 212 -15.34 -7.33 -5.41
CA LYS A 212 -14.34 -6.69 -6.28
C LYS A 212 -13.14 -6.18 -5.48
N GLN A 213 -13.38 -5.58 -4.31
CA GLN A 213 -12.33 -5.10 -3.42
C GLN A 213 -11.43 -6.26 -2.93
N ARG A 214 -12.04 -7.36 -2.49
CA ARG A 214 -11.30 -8.57 -2.11
C ARG A 214 -10.51 -9.15 -3.28
N VAL A 215 -11.05 -9.13 -4.51
CA VAL A 215 -10.29 -9.50 -5.71
C VAL A 215 -9.10 -8.58 -5.94
N CYS A 216 -9.24 -7.26 -5.73
CA CYS A 216 -8.13 -6.31 -5.88
C CYS A 216 -7.03 -6.54 -4.84
N ILE A 217 -7.41 -6.85 -3.59
CA ILE A 217 -6.48 -7.25 -2.53
C ILE A 217 -5.78 -8.56 -2.91
N ALA A 218 -6.53 -9.56 -3.39
CA ALA A 218 -5.98 -10.84 -3.85
C ALA A 218 -4.94 -10.63 -4.96
N ARG A 219 -5.27 -9.80 -5.95
CA ARG A 219 -4.38 -9.44 -7.06
C ARG A 219 -3.07 -8.82 -6.55
N ALA A 220 -3.15 -7.85 -5.65
CA ALA A 220 -1.96 -7.21 -5.08
C ALA A 220 -1.08 -8.23 -4.32
N LEU A 221 -1.69 -9.09 -3.51
CA LEU A 221 -0.96 -10.09 -2.71
C LEU A 221 -0.34 -11.21 -3.56
N LEU A 222 -0.99 -11.61 -4.66
CA LEU A 222 -0.47 -12.65 -5.55
C LEU A 222 0.83 -12.27 -6.25
N ALA A 223 1.06 -10.97 -6.48
CA ALA A 223 2.31 -10.46 -7.02
C ALA A 223 3.49 -10.58 -6.03
N ARG A 224 3.24 -10.97 -4.77
CA ARG A 224 4.22 -11.07 -3.68
C ARG A 224 5.06 -9.79 -3.49
N PRO A 225 4.39 -8.64 -3.28
CA PRO A 225 5.09 -7.38 -3.12
C PRO A 225 5.88 -7.31 -1.82
N ASP A 226 6.92 -6.49 -1.86
CA ASP A 226 7.64 -5.97 -0.70
C ASP A 226 6.78 -4.94 0.05
N ILE A 227 5.99 -4.14 -0.69
CA ILE A 227 5.20 -3.02 -0.16
C ILE A 227 3.82 -2.96 -0.82
N ILE A 228 2.79 -2.69 -0.03
CA ILE A 228 1.43 -2.40 -0.52
C ILE A 228 1.09 -0.96 -0.16
N VAL A 229 0.72 -0.17 -1.17
CA VAL A 229 0.14 1.16 -1.01
C VAL A 229 -1.36 1.03 -1.20
N ALA A 230 -2.13 1.40 -0.18
CA ALA A 230 -3.59 1.37 -0.23
C ALA A 230 -4.14 2.78 -0.19
N ASP A 231 -4.79 3.19 -1.28
CA ASP A 231 -5.44 4.50 -1.42
C ASP A 231 -6.90 4.37 -1.01
N GLU A 232 -7.22 4.82 0.19
CA GLU A 232 -8.57 4.74 0.81
C GLU A 232 -9.24 3.35 0.68
N PRO A 233 -8.58 2.26 1.14
CA PRO A 233 -9.07 0.91 0.91
C PRO A 233 -10.40 0.61 1.61
N THR A 234 -10.84 1.41 2.57
CA THR A 234 -12.08 1.20 3.33
C THR A 234 -13.28 1.98 2.80
N SER A 235 -13.08 2.90 1.85
CA SER A 235 -14.15 3.77 1.31
C SER A 235 -15.34 3.01 0.73
N ALA A 236 -15.10 1.85 0.09
CA ALA A 236 -16.16 1.00 -0.48
C ALA A 236 -16.89 0.11 0.55
N LEU A 237 -16.40 0.00 1.78
CA LEU A 237 -17.03 -0.78 2.87
C LEU A 237 -17.99 0.05 3.71
N ASP A 238 -17.82 1.38 3.72
CA ASP A 238 -18.50 2.30 4.65
C ASP A 238 -20.03 2.31 4.53
N VAL A 239 -20.60 1.90 3.39
CA VAL A 239 -22.06 1.83 3.23
C VAL A 239 -22.66 0.54 3.83
N SER A 240 -21.84 -0.47 4.12
CA SER A 240 -22.31 -1.78 4.60
C SER A 240 -22.08 -2.04 6.09
N VAL A 241 -21.29 -1.20 6.77
CA VAL A 241 -20.94 -1.36 8.21
C VAL A 241 -21.69 -0.38 9.12
N GLN A 242 -22.52 0.51 8.55
CA GLN A 242 -23.34 1.49 9.30
C GLN A 242 -24.79 1.05 9.57
N ALA A 243 -25.09 -0.26 9.56
CA ALA A 243 -26.42 -0.78 9.92
C ALA A 243 -26.45 -1.33 11.35
#